data_AF-A0A0N1LRH9-F1
#
_entry.id   AF-A0A0N1LRH9-F1
#
_cell.length_a   1.000
_cell.length_b   1.000
_cell.length_c   1.000
_cell.angle_alpha   90.00
_cell.angle_beta   90.00
_cell.angle_gamma   90.00
#
_symmetry.space_group_name_H-M   'P 1'
#
loop_
_entity.id
_entity.type
_entity.pdbx_description
1 polymer ?
#
loop_
_entity_poly.entity_id
_entity_poly.type
_entity_poly.pdbx_seq_one_letter_code
_entity_poly.pdbx_strand_id
1 'polypeptide(L)'
;MSTADPRAIKIAQHSLQRLGHATGTADGRIGPQTTEALRQFQQANGLVPDGKLGPKTLALLAAKDSIPANALGQGLKGLMAQAKDAILAVMNSSATARKPVQKCPLAKGKAAAPSKKRKRITYCVPANGRTKGNFVGEKAKKVNEDYGTSVDFDKLSQWEGGQHIDAYVAWWPGAKDNISGVTLGTGVDVGQTNDPDKYAKEMAKGGVPQETVDKLKPYMGLKQQAACDYLSAHPLTLSKDEADAIDNWAKRKHLSMAKSSYDTAMGPNPDPAFKDLTPAQQTLLLSRTYQQGPGMPTKKISKGFYDAALDGDWDKAADQLDAMADKAGFAKGRTDKEAAYLRESMNEGQR
;
A
#
# COMPACT_ATOMS: atom_id res chain seq x y z
N MET A 1 15.80 -1.19 42.87
CA MET A 1 15.28 -1.70 41.59
C MET A 1 13.90 -2.26 41.86
N SER A 2 12.82 -1.61 41.41
CA SER A 2 11.46 -2.14 41.58
C SER A 2 11.26 -3.23 40.54
N THR A 3 11.23 -4.50 40.97
CA THR A 3 10.91 -5.64 40.11
C THR A 3 9.43 -5.58 39.74
N ALA A 4 9.12 -5.60 38.45
CA ALA A 4 7.74 -5.63 37.98
C ALA A 4 6.97 -6.82 38.60
N ASP A 5 5.70 -6.61 38.96
CA ASP A 5 4.81 -7.63 39.52
C ASP A 5 4.76 -8.87 38.60
N PRO A 6 4.97 -10.11 39.10
CA PRO A 6 4.84 -11.34 38.31
C PRO A 6 3.54 -11.45 37.51
N ARG A 7 2.42 -10.88 38.00
CA ARG A 7 1.16 -10.82 37.24
C ARG A 7 1.28 -9.91 36.02
N ALA A 8 1.91 -8.74 36.16
CA ALA A 8 2.14 -7.81 35.06
C ALA A 8 3.12 -8.40 34.03
N ILE A 9 4.15 -9.12 34.49
CA ILE A 9 5.08 -9.83 33.59
C ILE A 9 4.33 -10.89 32.78
N LYS A 10 3.45 -11.67 33.42
CA LYS A 10 2.66 -12.70 32.73
C LYS A 10 1.70 -12.12 31.69
N ILE A 11 1.06 -11.00 32.02
CA ILE A 11 0.21 -10.27 31.06
C ILE A 11 1.05 -9.77 29.88
N ALA A 12 2.19 -9.14 30.14
CA ALA A 12 3.09 -8.67 29.10
C ALA A 12 3.60 -9.83 28.22
N GLN A 13 3.90 -10.99 28.79
CA GLN A 13 4.32 -12.17 28.02
C GLN A 13 3.23 -12.65 27.06
N HIS A 14 1.97 -12.69 27.50
CA HIS A 14 0.83 -13.03 26.65
C HIS A 14 0.56 -11.98 25.56
N SER A 15 0.70 -10.69 25.88
CA SER A 15 0.57 -9.60 24.92
C SER A 15 1.65 -9.65 23.85
N LEU A 16 2.91 -9.86 24.24
CA LEU A 16 4.01 -10.04 23.31
C LEU A 16 3.78 -11.22 22.38
N GLN A 17 3.28 -12.35 22.88
CA GLN A 17 2.93 -13.52 22.05
C GLN A 17 1.85 -13.19 21.01
N ARG A 18 0.78 -12.49 21.42
CA ARG A 18 -0.28 -12.05 20.49
C ARG A 18 0.23 -11.08 19.43
N LEU A 19 1.20 -10.25 19.79
CA LEU A 19 1.87 -9.31 18.90
C LEU A 19 3.01 -9.96 18.08
N GLY A 20 3.16 -11.29 18.13
CA GLY A 20 4.10 -12.04 17.31
C GLY A 20 5.53 -12.12 17.85
N HIS A 21 5.76 -11.73 19.11
CA HIS A 21 7.06 -11.84 19.77
C HIS A 21 7.10 -13.06 20.71
N ALA A 22 7.96 -14.03 20.38
CA ALA A 22 8.05 -15.29 21.11
C ALA A 22 8.72 -15.11 22.49
N THR A 23 7.94 -15.17 23.57
CA THR A 23 8.43 -15.00 24.95
C THR A 23 8.78 -16.30 25.68
N GLY A 24 8.45 -17.46 25.09
CA GLY A 24 8.45 -18.76 25.77
C GLY A 24 7.15 -19.00 26.54
N THR A 25 7.21 -19.75 27.64
CA THR A 25 6.07 -19.92 28.55
C THR A 25 5.78 -18.62 29.29
N ALA A 26 4.51 -18.20 29.33
CA ALA A 26 4.08 -17.03 30.10
C ALA A 26 4.00 -17.37 31.61
N ASP A 27 5.16 -17.47 32.25
CA ASP A 27 5.34 -17.92 33.63
C ASP A 27 5.45 -16.77 34.65
N GLY A 28 5.38 -15.51 34.20
CA GLY A 28 5.53 -14.33 35.05
C GLY A 28 6.99 -14.01 35.41
N ARG A 29 7.97 -14.58 34.70
CA ARG A 29 9.40 -14.33 34.90
C ARG A 29 10.04 -13.77 33.63
N ILE A 30 10.90 -12.77 33.77
CA ILE A 30 11.68 -12.23 32.65
C ILE A 30 12.93 -13.10 32.44
N GLY A 31 12.80 -14.14 31.61
CA GLY A 31 13.91 -14.98 31.14
C GLY A 31 14.53 -14.50 29.83
N PRO A 32 15.53 -15.23 29.27
CA PRO A 32 16.20 -14.85 28.02
C PRO A 32 15.24 -14.68 26.84
N GLN A 33 14.25 -15.58 26.69
CA GLN A 33 13.25 -15.50 25.61
C GLN A 33 12.33 -14.29 25.78
N THR A 34 11.86 -14.00 27.00
CA THR A 34 11.05 -12.81 27.28
C THR A 34 11.85 -11.52 27.10
N THR A 35 13.13 -11.52 27.48
CA THR A 35 14.04 -10.38 27.27
C THR A 35 14.23 -10.10 25.78
N GLU A 36 14.41 -11.14 24.98
CA GLU A 36 14.58 -11.01 23.53
C GLU A 36 13.29 -10.54 22.85
N ALA A 37 12.14 -11.10 23.23
CA ALA A 37 10.84 -10.61 22.79
C ALA A 37 10.61 -9.14 23.14
N LEU A 38 11.05 -8.70 24.34
CA LEU A 38 11.00 -7.30 24.74
C LEU A 38 11.92 -6.43 23.87
N ARG A 39 13.13 -6.88 23.54
CA ARG A 39 14.03 -6.14 22.63
C ARG A 39 13.42 -6.00 21.25
N GLN A 40 12.89 -7.08 20.70
CA GLN A 40 12.25 -7.08 19.39
C GLN A 40 11.03 -6.16 19.37
N PHE A 41 10.19 -6.23 20.40
CA PHE A 41 9.04 -5.35 20.55
C PHE A 41 9.46 -3.88 20.70
N GLN A 42 10.45 -3.59 21.54
CA GLN A 42 11.00 -2.24 21.72
C GLN A 42 11.58 -1.71 20.41
N GLN A 43 12.40 -2.50 19.71
CA GLN A 43 13.00 -2.15 18.43
C GLN A 43 11.94 -1.90 17.35
N ALA A 44 10.96 -2.79 17.23
CA ALA A 44 9.87 -2.67 16.26
C ALA A 44 8.99 -1.43 16.51
N ASN A 45 9.01 -0.89 17.72
CA ASN A 45 8.22 0.27 18.12
C ASN A 45 9.08 1.49 18.50
N GLY A 46 10.35 1.55 18.07
CA GLY A 46 11.20 2.73 18.22
C GLY A 46 11.62 3.08 19.65
N LEU A 47 11.51 2.13 20.59
CA LEU A 47 12.08 2.23 21.93
C LEU A 47 13.53 1.72 21.93
N VAL A 48 14.31 2.14 22.94
CA VAL A 48 15.64 1.54 23.19
C VAL A 48 15.45 0.04 23.47
N PRO A 49 16.06 -0.87 22.70
CA PRO A 49 15.89 -2.31 22.85
C PRO A 49 16.73 -2.85 24.01
N ASP A 50 16.46 -2.37 25.23
CA ASP A 50 17.16 -2.77 26.44
C ASP A 50 16.66 -4.10 27.04
N GLY A 51 15.55 -4.63 26.52
CA GLY A 51 14.94 -5.90 26.93
C GLY A 51 14.21 -5.82 28.28
N LYS A 52 13.95 -4.60 28.78
CA LYS A 52 13.35 -4.38 30.09
C LYS A 52 11.86 -4.07 29.95
N LEU A 53 11.05 -4.66 30.83
CA LEU A 53 9.62 -4.34 30.95
C LEU A 53 9.42 -3.02 31.74
N GLY A 54 9.99 -1.93 31.21
CA GLY A 54 9.93 -0.61 31.81
C GLY A 54 8.60 0.12 31.56
N PRO A 55 8.42 1.29 32.18
CA PRO A 55 7.22 2.12 32.05
C PRO A 55 6.73 2.34 30.61
N LYS A 56 7.67 2.71 29.72
CA LYS A 56 7.39 3.00 28.31
C LYS A 56 6.97 1.74 27.54
N THR A 57 7.62 0.62 27.83
CA THR A 57 7.33 -0.68 27.20
C THR A 57 5.98 -1.22 27.66
N LEU A 58 5.65 -1.13 28.95
CA LEU A 58 4.34 -1.50 29.50
C LEU A 58 3.20 -0.66 28.92
N ALA A 59 3.40 0.67 28.85
CA ALA A 59 2.40 1.57 28.28
C ALA A 59 2.10 1.26 26.81
N LEU A 60 3.15 1.01 26.03
CA LEU A 60 3.02 0.70 24.62
C LEU A 60 2.42 -0.69 24.37
N LEU A 61 2.78 -1.68 25.18
CA LEU A 61 2.14 -3.01 25.17
C LEU A 61 0.64 -2.90 25.46
N ALA A 62 0.27 -2.16 26.50
CA ALA A 62 -1.12 -1.96 26.86
C ALA A 62 -1.92 -1.25 25.77
N ALA A 63 -1.32 -0.28 25.08
CA ALA A 63 -1.95 0.43 23.97
C ALA A 63 -2.10 -0.44 22.70
N LYS A 64 -1.10 -1.26 22.38
CA LYS A 64 -1.09 -2.09 21.17
C LYS A 64 -1.98 -3.33 21.27
N ASP A 65 -2.16 -3.86 22.47
CA ASP A 65 -2.90 -5.09 22.74
C ASP A 65 -4.19 -4.83 23.55
N SER A 66 -4.60 -3.56 23.67
CA SER A 66 -5.84 -3.11 24.34
C SER A 66 -6.03 -3.71 25.75
N ILE A 67 -4.93 -3.78 26.52
CA ILE A 67 -4.95 -4.35 27.87
C ILE A 67 -5.71 -3.38 28.78
N PRO A 68 -6.83 -3.81 29.43
CA PRO A 68 -7.57 -2.91 30.30
C PRO A 68 -6.70 -2.49 31.48
N ALA A 69 -6.65 -1.18 31.76
CA ALA A 69 -5.70 -0.56 32.68
C ALA A 69 -5.77 -1.10 34.14
N ASN A 70 -6.87 -1.76 34.50
CA ASN A 70 -7.05 -2.43 35.79
C ASN A 70 -6.37 -3.81 35.88
N ALA A 71 -6.05 -4.46 34.76
CA ALA A 71 -5.43 -5.78 34.72
C ALA A 71 -3.94 -5.76 35.13
N LEU A 72 -3.30 -4.59 35.05
CA LEU A 72 -1.85 -4.41 35.28
C LEU A 72 -1.50 -3.89 36.69
N GLY A 73 -2.46 -3.83 37.62
CA GLY A 73 -2.25 -3.48 39.02
C GLY A 73 -2.19 -1.98 39.34
N GLN A 74 -2.40 -1.64 40.64
CA GLN A 74 -2.60 -0.25 41.13
C GLN A 74 -1.43 0.71 40.86
N GLY A 75 -0.22 0.22 40.59
CA GLY A 75 0.96 1.05 40.27
C GLY A 75 0.87 1.76 38.92
N LEU A 76 0.08 1.25 37.96
CA LEU A 76 0.10 1.75 36.58
C LEU A 76 -0.62 3.09 36.38
N LYS A 77 -1.52 3.51 37.29
CA LYS A 77 -2.16 4.84 37.20
C LYS A 77 -1.12 5.96 37.26
N GLY A 78 -0.10 5.82 38.12
CA GLY A 78 1.00 6.78 38.23
C GLY A 78 1.94 6.75 37.03
N LEU A 79 2.23 5.55 36.50
CA LEU A 79 3.08 5.35 35.33
C LEU A 79 2.42 5.79 34.02
N MET A 80 1.11 5.60 33.85
CA MET A 80 0.33 6.10 32.71
C MET A 80 0.18 7.61 32.73
N ALA A 81 0.07 8.22 33.92
CA ALA A 81 0.06 9.67 34.06
C ALA A 81 1.43 10.29 33.68
N GLN A 82 2.54 9.66 34.07
CA GLN A 82 3.90 10.07 33.68
C GLN A 82 4.25 9.71 32.22
N ALA A 83 3.59 8.70 31.66
CA ALA A 83 3.79 8.29 30.28
C ALA A 83 2.86 9.01 29.31
N LYS A 84 1.93 9.88 29.73
CA LYS A 84 1.00 10.57 28.80
C LYS A 84 1.76 11.35 27.72
N ASP A 85 2.81 12.07 28.11
CA ASP A 85 3.65 12.81 27.17
C ASP A 85 4.60 11.90 26.38
N ALA A 86 5.01 10.76 26.96
CA ALA A 86 5.83 9.76 26.28
C ALA A 86 5.03 8.90 25.30
N ILE A 87 3.75 8.63 25.58
CA ILE A 87 2.78 7.95 24.71
C ILE A 87 2.45 8.89 23.56
N LEU A 88 2.17 10.17 23.84
CA LEU A 88 1.99 11.18 22.81
C LEU A 88 3.27 11.34 21.97
N ALA A 89 4.45 11.34 22.60
CA ALA A 89 5.73 11.43 21.91
C ALA A 89 6.09 10.16 21.13
N VAL A 90 5.71 8.96 21.58
CA VAL A 90 5.95 7.69 20.85
C VAL A 90 4.96 7.51 19.70
N MET A 91 3.69 7.88 19.91
CA MET A 91 2.70 7.99 18.83
C MET A 91 3.11 9.06 17.80
N ASN A 92 3.83 10.11 18.23
CA ASN A 92 4.38 11.14 17.36
C ASN A 92 5.82 10.90 16.88
N SER A 93 6.59 9.95 17.44
CA SER A 93 8.02 9.75 17.08
C SER A 93 8.22 8.82 15.89
N SER A 94 7.15 8.25 15.35
CA SER A 94 7.13 7.75 13.97
C SER A 94 7.04 8.89 12.95
N ALA A 95 6.82 10.13 13.39
CA ALA A 95 7.08 11.29 12.57
C ALA A 95 8.58 11.59 12.60
N THR A 96 9.34 10.98 11.67
CA THR A 96 10.37 11.79 10.99
C THR A 96 9.68 13.10 10.64
N ALA A 97 10.18 14.24 11.16
CA ALA A 97 9.56 15.55 11.01
C ALA A 97 8.81 15.65 9.67
N ARG A 98 7.47 15.55 9.70
CA ARG A 98 6.66 15.61 8.49
C ARG A 98 7.10 16.89 7.79
N LYS A 99 7.55 16.80 6.53
CA LYS A 99 7.85 18.02 5.78
C LYS A 99 6.60 18.90 5.88
N PRO A 100 6.78 20.22 6.12
CA PRO A 100 5.65 21.10 6.38
C PRO A 100 4.59 20.92 5.31
N VAL A 101 3.33 20.77 5.74
CA VAL A 101 2.16 20.67 4.87
C VAL A 101 2.23 21.82 3.87
N GLN A 102 2.40 21.50 2.59
CA GLN A 102 2.36 22.54 1.57
C GLN A 102 0.89 22.84 1.28
N LYS A 103 0.49 24.12 1.36
CA LYS A 103 -0.84 24.54 0.90
C LYS A 103 -1.03 24.05 -0.53
N CYS A 104 -2.15 23.36 -0.82
CA CYS A 104 -2.50 23.01 -2.18
C CYS A 104 -2.79 24.36 -2.91
N PRO A 105 -2.04 24.76 -3.95
CA PRO A 105 -2.08 26.13 -4.50
C PRO A 105 -3.39 26.56 -5.18
N LEU A 106 -4.49 25.83 -5.03
CA LEU A 106 -5.76 26.14 -5.69
C LEU A 106 -6.84 26.42 -4.64
N ALA A 107 -6.65 27.49 -3.86
CA ALA A 107 -7.80 28.32 -3.55
C ALA A 107 -8.35 28.82 -4.90
N LYS A 108 -9.66 28.64 -5.13
CA LYS A 108 -10.36 28.94 -6.39
C LYS A 108 -9.76 30.16 -7.14
N GLY A 109 -9.32 29.95 -8.39
CA GLY A 109 -9.22 31.04 -9.37
C GLY A 109 -7.84 31.58 -9.77
N LYS A 110 -6.69 30.95 -9.49
CA LYS A 110 -5.42 31.37 -10.11
C LYS A 110 -4.60 30.20 -10.67
N ALA A 111 -4.47 30.17 -11.99
CA ALA A 111 -3.56 29.26 -12.68
C ALA A 111 -2.11 29.58 -12.28
N ALA A 112 -1.36 28.58 -11.79
CA ALA A 112 0.07 28.73 -11.58
C ALA A 112 0.80 28.82 -12.93
N ALA A 113 1.72 29.79 -13.07
CA ALA A 113 2.52 29.97 -14.27
C ALA A 113 3.38 28.71 -14.57
N PRO A 114 3.55 28.34 -15.85
CA PRO A 114 4.26 27.11 -16.21
C PRO A 114 5.77 27.27 -16.00
N SER A 115 6.35 26.52 -15.06
CA SER A 115 7.81 26.41 -14.93
C SER A 115 8.37 25.36 -15.90
N LYS A 116 9.50 25.68 -16.55
CA LYS A 116 10.16 24.86 -17.60
C LYS A 116 11.08 23.74 -17.05
N LYS A 117 11.05 23.44 -15.74
CA LYS A 117 11.89 22.39 -15.13
C LYS A 117 11.02 21.17 -14.79
N ARG A 118 11.55 19.96 -15.03
CA ARG A 118 10.87 18.66 -14.86
C ARG A 118 9.94 18.67 -13.64
N LYS A 119 8.64 18.56 -13.89
CA LYS A 119 7.60 18.51 -12.85
C LYS A 119 7.78 17.24 -12.03
N ARG A 120 8.56 17.28 -10.94
CA ARG A 120 8.54 16.21 -9.94
C ARG A 120 7.17 16.21 -9.28
N ILE A 121 6.62 15.01 -9.05
CA ILE A 121 5.43 14.84 -8.17
C ILE A 121 5.75 15.58 -6.88
N THR A 122 4.91 16.56 -6.54
CA THR A 122 5.00 17.22 -5.24
C THR A 122 3.90 16.64 -4.39
N TYR A 123 4.12 16.47 -3.09
CA TYR A 123 3.10 15.93 -2.20
C TYR A 123 2.54 17.07 -1.38
N CYS A 124 1.21 17.16 -1.31
CA CYS A 124 0.56 18.10 -0.42
C CYS A 124 0.73 17.65 1.04
N VAL A 125 0.56 16.34 1.25
CA VAL A 125 0.98 15.61 2.44
C VAL A 125 1.90 14.46 2.00
N PRO A 126 3.21 14.49 2.32
CA PRO A 126 4.16 13.46 1.91
C PRO A 126 4.06 12.20 2.78
N ALA A 127 4.34 11.04 2.20
CA ALA A 127 4.62 9.82 2.95
C ALA A 127 6.04 9.87 3.56
N ASN A 128 6.26 9.23 4.71
CA ASN A 128 7.58 9.19 5.37
C ASN A 128 8.54 8.17 4.74
N GLY A 129 8.11 7.43 3.71
CA GLY A 129 8.96 6.48 3.01
C GLY A 129 8.16 5.45 2.24
N ARG A 130 8.88 4.49 1.67
CA ARG A 130 8.34 3.29 1.03
C ARG A 130 8.97 2.08 1.68
N THR A 131 8.14 1.10 2.01
CA THR A 131 8.60 -0.25 2.31
C THR A 131 8.63 -1.06 1.01
N LYS A 132 9.39 -2.16 0.96
CA LYS A 132 9.23 -3.10 -0.15
C LYS A 132 7.84 -3.74 -0.02
N GLY A 133 7.03 -3.60 -1.06
CA GLY A 133 5.77 -4.35 -1.15
C GLY A 133 6.09 -5.84 -1.27
N ASN A 134 5.30 -6.69 -0.62
CA ASN A 134 5.50 -8.14 -0.59
C ASN A 134 4.31 -8.87 -1.22
N PHE A 135 3.80 -8.38 -2.34
CA PHE A 135 2.80 -9.14 -3.11
C PHE A 135 3.51 -10.15 -4.02
N VAL A 136 4.08 -11.16 -3.38
CA VAL A 136 4.96 -12.15 -3.99
C VAL A 136 4.65 -13.54 -3.41
N GLY A 137 5.17 -14.60 -4.03
CA GLY A 137 5.06 -15.96 -3.50
C GLY A 137 3.62 -16.47 -3.37
N GLU A 138 3.24 -17.02 -2.21
CA GLU A 138 1.94 -17.68 -2.01
C GLU A 138 0.73 -16.78 -2.29
N LYS A 139 0.81 -15.48 -1.93
CA LYS A 139 -0.27 -14.51 -2.19
C LYS A 139 -0.52 -14.37 -3.69
N ALA A 140 0.55 -14.17 -4.47
CA ALA A 140 0.49 -14.05 -5.91
C ALA A 140 -0.01 -15.35 -6.57
N LYS A 141 0.49 -16.50 -6.11
CA LYS A 141 0.05 -17.82 -6.58
C LYS A 141 -1.45 -18.01 -6.36
N LYS A 142 -1.94 -17.69 -5.16
CA LYS A 142 -3.37 -17.83 -4.83
C LYS A 142 -4.26 -16.94 -5.69
N VAL A 143 -3.83 -15.73 -6.03
CA VAL A 143 -4.58 -14.85 -6.93
C VAL A 143 -4.65 -15.44 -8.33
N ASN A 144 -3.54 -15.99 -8.83
CA ASN A 144 -3.52 -16.66 -10.11
C ASN A 144 -4.45 -17.88 -10.15
N GLU A 145 -4.46 -18.70 -9.10
CA GLU A 145 -5.39 -19.82 -8.95
C GLU A 145 -6.86 -19.36 -8.95
N ASP A 146 -7.19 -18.31 -8.19
CA ASP A 146 -8.57 -17.83 -8.05
C ASP A 146 -9.15 -17.27 -9.36
N TYR A 147 -8.29 -16.76 -10.25
CA TYR A 147 -8.70 -16.14 -11.52
C TYR A 147 -8.40 -17.01 -12.75
N GLY A 148 -7.74 -18.17 -12.58
CA GLY A 148 -7.29 -19.00 -13.68
C GLY A 148 -6.26 -18.29 -14.56
N THR A 149 -5.34 -17.54 -13.95
CA THR A 149 -4.32 -16.72 -14.63
C THR A 149 -2.91 -17.17 -14.28
N SER A 150 -1.92 -16.61 -14.95
CA SER A 150 -0.50 -16.90 -14.76
C SER A 150 0.34 -15.61 -14.72
N VAL A 151 -0.23 -14.53 -14.21
CA VAL A 151 0.42 -13.21 -14.10
C VAL A 151 1.69 -13.29 -13.24
N ASP A 152 2.76 -12.69 -13.73
CA ASP A 152 4.00 -12.48 -12.98
C ASP A 152 3.87 -11.23 -12.10
N PHE A 153 3.34 -11.44 -10.90
CA PHE A 153 3.20 -10.39 -9.90
C PHE A 153 4.53 -9.94 -9.30
N ASP A 154 5.58 -10.78 -9.34
CA ASP A 154 6.89 -10.42 -8.84
C ASP A 154 7.52 -9.36 -9.75
N LYS A 155 7.43 -9.56 -11.07
CA LYS A 155 7.86 -8.56 -12.07
C LYS A 155 7.03 -7.29 -11.98
N LEU A 156 5.71 -7.42 -11.88
CA LEU A 156 4.83 -6.27 -11.72
C LEU A 156 5.17 -5.46 -10.46
N SER A 157 5.47 -6.14 -9.35
CA SER A 157 5.88 -5.49 -8.10
C SER A 157 7.24 -4.78 -8.19
N GLN A 158 8.11 -5.12 -9.16
CA GLN A 158 9.34 -4.37 -9.42
C GLN A 158 9.07 -3.05 -10.15
N TRP A 159 7.94 -2.95 -10.86
CA TRP A 159 7.53 -1.75 -11.60
C TRP A 159 6.54 -0.88 -10.83
N GLU A 160 5.72 -1.49 -9.98
CA GLU A 160 4.93 -0.83 -8.94
C GLU A 160 5.91 -0.28 -7.91
N GLY A 161 5.92 1.03 -7.68
CA GLY A 161 6.80 1.61 -6.65
C GLY A 161 6.58 0.95 -5.29
N GLY A 162 7.55 1.07 -4.38
CA GLY A 162 7.41 0.51 -3.04
C GLY A 162 6.14 0.95 -2.30
N GLN A 163 5.70 0.10 -1.38
CA GLN A 163 4.44 0.22 -0.65
C GLN A 163 4.52 1.33 0.42
N HIS A 164 3.54 2.24 0.39
CA HIS A 164 3.38 3.32 1.35
C HIS A 164 2.42 2.90 2.47
N ILE A 165 2.96 2.67 3.66
CA ILE A 165 2.14 2.44 4.86
C ILE A 165 1.60 3.75 5.45
N ASP A 166 2.33 4.85 5.24
CA ASP A 166 1.81 6.19 5.53
C ASP A 166 0.99 6.68 4.36
N ALA A 167 -0.24 7.11 4.66
CA ALA A 167 -1.08 7.74 3.68
C ALA A 167 -0.49 9.08 3.23
N TYR A 168 -0.68 9.39 1.94
CA TYR A 168 -0.19 10.62 1.32
C TYR A 168 -1.24 11.18 0.37
N VAL A 169 -1.05 12.44 -0.05
CA VAL A 169 -1.84 13.03 -1.14
C VAL A 169 -0.88 13.48 -2.22
N ALA A 170 -0.90 12.77 -3.36
CA ALA A 170 -0.11 13.13 -4.52
C ALA A 170 -0.63 14.45 -5.14
N TRP A 171 0.29 15.28 -5.62
CA TRP A 171 -0.07 16.52 -6.27
C TRP A 171 0.81 16.84 -7.49
N TRP A 172 0.16 17.33 -8.54
CA TRP A 172 0.81 17.73 -9.79
C TRP A 172 0.66 19.23 -10.03
N PRO A 173 1.75 20.01 -9.97
CA PRO A 173 1.71 21.41 -10.31
C PRO A 173 1.23 21.62 -11.77
N GLY A 174 0.07 22.26 -11.91
CA GLY A 174 -0.53 22.63 -13.20
C GLY A 174 -1.36 21.55 -13.89
N ALA A 175 -1.74 20.47 -13.20
CA ALA A 175 -2.82 19.61 -13.68
C ALA A 175 -4.15 20.36 -13.50
N LYS A 176 -4.84 20.69 -14.60
CA LYS A 176 -6.12 21.43 -14.58
C LYS A 176 -7.23 20.67 -13.84
N ASP A 177 -7.08 19.34 -13.75
CA ASP A 177 -8.07 18.41 -13.19
C ASP A 177 -7.46 17.52 -12.09
N ASN A 178 -6.58 18.06 -11.22
CA ASN A 178 -6.03 17.24 -10.14
C ASN A 178 -7.15 16.78 -9.19
N ILE A 179 -7.63 15.55 -9.33
CA ILE A 179 -8.66 14.94 -8.49
C ILE A 179 -8.08 13.99 -7.44
N SER A 180 -6.77 14.06 -7.18
CA SER A 180 -6.08 13.14 -6.27
C SER A 180 -6.69 13.21 -4.87
N GLY A 181 -6.87 12.04 -4.27
CA GLY A 181 -7.30 11.88 -2.89
C GLY A 181 -6.22 11.27 -2.02
N VAL A 182 -6.67 10.72 -0.89
CA VAL A 182 -5.79 10.05 0.07
C VAL A 182 -5.36 8.71 -0.54
N THR A 183 -4.04 8.51 -0.63
CA THR A 183 -3.40 7.38 -1.31
C THR A 183 -2.48 6.63 -0.37
N LEU A 184 -2.43 5.31 -0.48
CA LEU A 184 -1.67 4.39 0.38
C LEU A 184 -1.39 3.05 -0.34
N GLY A 185 -0.64 2.16 0.29
CA GLY A 185 -0.23 0.89 -0.32
C GLY A 185 0.67 1.10 -1.54
N THR A 186 0.47 0.34 -2.61
CA THR A 186 1.16 0.51 -3.90
C THR A 186 0.50 1.55 -4.81
N GLY A 187 -0.22 2.52 -4.24
CA GLY A 187 -0.86 3.62 -4.98
C GLY A 187 -2.39 3.56 -5.02
N VAL A 188 -3.02 2.91 -4.05
CA VAL A 188 -4.48 2.84 -3.92
C VAL A 188 -5.00 4.19 -3.42
N ASP A 189 -5.64 4.97 -4.30
CA ASP A 189 -6.28 6.24 -3.97
C ASP A 189 -7.74 5.98 -3.53
N VAL A 190 -7.97 5.99 -2.22
CA VAL A 190 -9.31 5.79 -1.63
C VAL A 190 -10.23 7.01 -1.85
N GLY A 191 -9.68 8.14 -2.30
CA GLY A 191 -10.46 9.30 -2.71
C GLY A 191 -11.12 9.15 -4.07
N GLN A 192 -10.71 8.20 -4.92
CA GLN A 192 -11.33 7.96 -6.24
C GLN A 192 -12.67 7.20 -6.18
N THR A 193 -13.54 7.60 -5.25
CA THR A 193 -14.92 7.12 -5.18
C THR A 193 -15.88 8.29 -4.98
N ASN A 194 -17.08 8.17 -5.55
CA ASN A 194 -18.20 9.06 -5.26
C ASN A 194 -19.22 8.41 -4.31
N ASP A 195 -19.01 7.14 -3.96
CA ASP A 195 -19.85 6.35 -3.05
C ASP A 195 -18.92 5.63 -2.05
N PRO A 196 -18.57 6.29 -0.94
CA PRO A 196 -17.71 5.72 0.10
C PRO A 196 -18.26 4.43 0.70
N ASP A 197 -19.59 4.31 0.87
CA ASP A 197 -20.20 3.14 1.47
C ASP A 197 -20.13 1.92 0.56
N LYS A 198 -20.38 2.10 -0.74
CA LYS A 198 -20.18 1.04 -1.73
C LYS A 198 -18.71 0.61 -1.81
N TYR A 199 -17.80 1.58 -1.82
CA TYR A 199 -16.36 1.31 -1.89
C TYR A 199 -15.88 0.51 -0.67
N ALA A 200 -16.29 0.91 0.53
CA ALA A 200 -16.02 0.18 1.78
C ALA A 200 -16.55 -1.26 1.74
N LYS A 201 -17.78 -1.47 1.25
CA LYS A 201 -18.37 -2.81 1.07
C LYS A 201 -17.59 -3.65 0.06
N GLU A 202 -17.13 -3.07 -1.04
CA GLU A 202 -16.30 -3.76 -2.02
C GLU A 202 -14.94 -4.18 -1.43
N MET A 203 -14.32 -3.34 -0.61
CA MET A 203 -13.07 -3.66 0.10
C MET A 203 -13.27 -4.83 1.07
N ALA A 204 -14.29 -4.74 1.92
CA ALA A 204 -14.60 -5.79 2.89
C ALA A 204 -14.90 -7.13 2.18
N LYS A 205 -15.75 -7.11 1.14
CA LYS A 205 -16.09 -8.30 0.36
C LYS A 205 -14.87 -8.93 -0.32
N GLY A 206 -13.89 -8.14 -0.74
CA GLY A 206 -12.67 -8.64 -1.35
C GLY A 206 -11.53 -8.92 -0.37
N GLY A 207 -11.84 -9.03 0.93
CA GLY A 207 -10.93 -9.58 1.94
C GLY A 207 -10.11 -8.56 2.73
N VAL A 208 -10.42 -7.27 2.61
CA VAL A 208 -9.83 -6.26 3.52
C VAL A 208 -10.50 -6.37 4.89
N PRO A 209 -9.76 -6.49 6.00
CA PRO A 209 -10.35 -6.57 7.34
C PRO A 209 -11.27 -5.40 7.64
N GLN A 210 -12.40 -5.65 8.31
CA GLN A 210 -13.40 -4.62 8.58
C GLN A 210 -12.81 -3.45 9.39
N GLU A 211 -11.91 -3.74 10.34
CA GLU A 211 -11.18 -2.71 11.09
C GLU A 211 -10.34 -1.80 10.17
N THR A 212 -9.71 -2.35 9.13
CA THR A 212 -8.96 -1.56 8.15
C THR A 212 -9.91 -0.74 7.30
N VAL A 213 -11.05 -1.30 6.90
CA VAL A 213 -12.08 -0.56 6.15
C VAL A 213 -12.62 0.61 6.97
N ASP A 214 -12.91 0.40 8.25
CA ASP A 214 -13.42 1.43 9.16
C ASP A 214 -12.39 2.53 9.38
N LYS A 215 -11.09 2.20 9.48
CA LYS A 215 -9.99 3.17 9.50
C LYS A 215 -9.92 4.01 8.23
N LEU A 216 -10.19 3.41 7.06
CA LEU A 216 -10.09 4.09 5.76
C LEU A 216 -11.33 4.94 5.43
N LYS A 217 -12.50 4.54 5.93
CA LYS A 217 -13.79 5.14 5.57
C LYS A 217 -13.84 6.67 5.65
N PRO A 218 -13.27 7.35 6.67
CA PRO A 218 -13.29 8.82 6.74
C PRO A 218 -12.50 9.52 5.62
N TYR A 219 -11.57 8.82 4.98
CA TYR A 219 -10.73 9.34 3.90
C TYR A 219 -11.33 9.09 2.51
N MET A 220 -12.33 8.21 2.41
CA MET A 220 -12.92 7.80 1.14
C MET A 220 -13.70 8.96 0.50
N GLY A 221 -13.46 9.19 -0.79
CA GLY A 221 -14.09 10.28 -1.54
C GLY A 221 -13.52 11.69 -1.26
N LEU A 222 -12.62 11.85 -0.28
CA LEU A 222 -11.91 13.11 -0.09
C LEU A 222 -10.92 13.32 -1.23
N LYS A 223 -10.99 14.49 -1.86
CA LYS A 223 -10.13 14.89 -2.98
C LYS A 223 -9.51 16.26 -2.72
N GLN A 224 -8.41 16.55 -3.40
CA GLN A 224 -7.80 17.88 -3.45
C GLN A 224 -7.49 18.44 -2.05
N GLN A 225 -7.84 19.71 -1.81
CA GLN A 225 -7.58 20.41 -0.56
C GLN A 225 -8.28 19.73 0.63
N ALA A 226 -9.49 19.19 0.45
CA ALA A 226 -10.18 18.48 1.52
C ALA A 226 -9.41 17.23 1.97
N ALA A 227 -8.82 16.48 1.03
CA ALA A 227 -7.93 15.36 1.34
C ALA A 227 -6.66 15.82 2.07
N CYS A 228 -6.04 16.91 1.61
CA CYS A 228 -4.86 17.48 2.26
C CYS A 228 -5.14 17.91 3.69
N ASP A 229 -6.19 18.69 3.91
CA ASP A 229 -6.55 19.25 5.20
C ASP A 229 -6.89 18.14 6.19
N TYR A 230 -7.72 17.19 5.73
CA TYR A 230 -8.15 16.09 6.58
C TYR A 230 -6.99 15.18 6.96
N LEU A 231 -6.14 14.76 6.02
CA LEU A 231 -4.99 13.88 6.31
C LEU A 231 -3.89 14.58 7.11
N SER A 232 -3.77 15.90 6.98
CA SER A 232 -2.86 16.70 7.81
C SER A 232 -3.32 16.75 9.26
N ALA A 233 -4.63 16.94 9.48
CA ALA A 233 -5.23 16.94 10.81
C ALA A 233 -5.36 15.53 11.41
N HIS A 234 -5.53 14.51 10.56
CA HIS A 234 -5.70 13.11 10.94
C HIS A 234 -4.67 12.24 10.20
N PRO A 235 -3.42 12.20 10.68
CA PRO A 235 -2.41 11.25 10.24
C PRO A 235 -2.94 9.81 10.14
N LEU A 236 -2.75 9.16 8.99
CA LEU A 236 -3.02 7.74 8.82
C LEU A 236 -1.74 6.97 8.49
N THR A 237 -1.43 5.99 9.31
CA THR A 237 -0.36 5.02 9.11
C THR A 237 -0.96 3.62 9.30
N LEU A 238 -0.77 2.76 8.30
CA LEU A 238 -1.22 1.38 8.30
C LEU A 238 -0.13 0.44 8.86
N SER A 239 -0.55 -0.71 9.38
CA SER A 239 0.35 -1.84 9.54
C SER A 239 0.73 -2.42 8.16
N LYS A 240 1.79 -3.24 8.13
CA LYS A 240 2.19 -3.93 6.91
C LYS A 240 1.09 -4.86 6.39
N ASP A 241 0.41 -5.56 7.29
CA ASP A 241 -0.66 -6.50 6.95
C ASP A 241 -1.90 -5.78 6.42
N GLU A 242 -2.22 -4.61 6.99
CA GLU A 242 -3.30 -3.75 6.49
C GLU A 242 -2.99 -3.25 5.07
N ALA A 243 -1.78 -2.76 4.84
CA ALA A 243 -1.36 -2.32 3.50
C ALA A 243 -1.37 -3.50 2.50
N ASP A 244 -0.93 -4.69 2.91
CA ASP A 244 -0.96 -5.89 2.07
C ASP A 244 -2.38 -6.34 1.73
N ALA A 245 -3.32 -6.26 2.68
CA ALA A 245 -4.72 -6.59 2.43
C ALA A 245 -5.34 -5.64 1.40
N ILE A 246 -5.05 -4.34 1.51
CA ILE A 246 -5.51 -3.31 0.57
C ILE A 246 -4.92 -3.52 -0.81
N ASP A 247 -3.62 -3.80 -0.90
CA ASP A 247 -2.96 -4.05 -2.18
C ASP A 247 -3.47 -5.35 -2.82
N ASN A 248 -3.67 -6.42 -2.04
CA ASN A 248 -4.27 -7.66 -2.53
C ASN A 248 -5.67 -7.44 -3.11
N TRP A 249 -6.52 -6.70 -2.39
CA TRP A 249 -7.85 -6.33 -2.86
C TRP A 249 -7.78 -5.53 -4.17
N ALA A 250 -6.95 -4.48 -4.20
CA ALA A 250 -6.79 -3.65 -5.38
C ALA A 250 -6.26 -4.46 -6.57
N LYS A 251 -5.33 -5.38 -6.32
CA LYS A 251 -4.75 -6.22 -7.37
C LYS A 251 -5.74 -7.17 -8.01
N ARG A 252 -6.55 -7.84 -7.18
CA ARG A 252 -7.65 -8.70 -7.63
C ARG A 252 -8.69 -7.92 -8.44
N LYS A 253 -9.05 -6.72 -7.99
CA LYS A 253 -9.96 -5.83 -8.71
C LYS A 253 -9.43 -5.46 -10.11
N HIS A 254 -8.16 -5.07 -10.21
CA HIS A 254 -7.56 -4.70 -11.49
C HIS A 254 -7.33 -5.90 -12.41
N LEU A 255 -6.96 -7.07 -11.86
CA LEU A 255 -6.87 -8.31 -12.64
C LEU A 255 -8.22 -8.69 -13.25
N SER A 256 -9.29 -8.65 -12.46
CA SER A 256 -10.64 -8.90 -12.95
C SER A 256 -11.01 -7.93 -14.08
N MET A 257 -10.65 -6.66 -13.94
CA MET A 257 -10.88 -5.63 -14.94
C MET A 257 -10.08 -5.84 -16.22
N ALA A 258 -8.79 -6.17 -16.11
CA ALA A 258 -7.91 -6.43 -17.25
C ALA A 258 -8.41 -7.63 -18.06
N LYS A 259 -8.71 -8.73 -17.37
CA LYS A 259 -9.30 -9.95 -17.95
C LYS A 259 -10.59 -9.62 -18.69
N SER A 260 -11.54 -8.98 -18.00
CA SER A 260 -12.84 -8.62 -18.58
C SER A 260 -12.68 -7.70 -19.79
N SER A 261 -11.75 -6.75 -19.76
CA SER A 261 -11.53 -5.80 -20.85
C SER A 261 -11.00 -6.49 -22.10
N TYR A 262 -10.01 -7.38 -21.94
CA TYR A 262 -9.45 -8.17 -23.04
C TYR A 262 -10.48 -9.12 -23.65
N ASP A 263 -11.09 -9.98 -22.82
CA ASP A 263 -12.08 -10.97 -23.27
C ASP A 263 -13.26 -10.31 -23.98
N THR A 264 -13.73 -9.16 -23.48
CA THR A 264 -14.84 -8.42 -24.11
C THR A 264 -14.43 -7.82 -25.45
N ALA A 265 -13.19 -7.35 -25.59
CA ALA A 265 -12.69 -6.77 -26.83
C ALA A 265 -12.43 -7.82 -27.92
N MET A 266 -12.04 -9.04 -27.53
CA MET A 266 -11.92 -10.19 -28.43
C MET A 266 -13.28 -10.70 -28.94
N GLY A 267 -14.37 -10.38 -28.24
CA GLY A 267 -15.74 -10.70 -28.66
C GLY A 267 -16.31 -11.96 -28.00
N PRO A 268 -17.47 -12.46 -28.48
CA PRO A 268 -18.10 -13.64 -27.92
C PRO A 268 -17.23 -14.88 -28.20
N ASN A 269 -16.88 -15.62 -27.14
CA ASN A 269 -15.96 -16.78 -27.17
C ASN A 269 -14.54 -16.41 -27.61
N PRO A 270 -13.80 -15.65 -26.79
CA PRO A 270 -12.46 -15.19 -27.14
C PRO A 270 -11.49 -16.38 -27.30
N ASP A 271 -10.73 -16.38 -28.38
CA ASP A 271 -9.67 -17.35 -28.69
C ASP A 271 -8.44 -16.62 -29.28
N PRO A 272 -7.32 -16.51 -28.53
CA PRO A 272 -7.18 -16.92 -27.13
C PRO A 272 -8.02 -16.07 -26.18
N ALA A 273 -8.52 -16.65 -25.08
CA ALA A 273 -9.02 -15.86 -23.96
C ALA A 273 -7.83 -15.32 -23.14
N PHE A 274 -8.07 -14.33 -22.27
CA PHE A 274 -7.03 -13.76 -21.42
C PHE A 274 -6.26 -14.82 -20.62
N LYS A 275 -6.96 -15.85 -20.13
CA LYS A 275 -6.38 -16.96 -19.38
C LYS A 275 -5.42 -17.83 -20.19
N ASP A 276 -5.56 -17.84 -21.52
CA ASP A 276 -4.80 -18.66 -22.45
C ASP A 276 -3.55 -17.92 -22.96
N LEU A 277 -3.45 -16.62 -22.67
CA LEU A 277 -2.26 -15.82 -22.94
C LEU A 277 -1.08 -16.25 -22.06
N THR A 278 0.13 -15.97 -22.51
CA THR A 278 1.35 -16.26 -21.74
C THR A 278 1.43 -15.40 -20.46
N PRO A 279 2.21 -15.83 -19.45
CA PRO A 279 2.43 -15.04 -18.24
C PRO A 279 2.81 -13.58 -18.51
N ALA A 280 3.70 -13.34 -19.49
CA ALA A 280 4.15 -12.01 -19.84
C ALA A 280 3.04 -11.15 -20.47
N GLN A 281 2.26 -11.73 -21.37
CA GLN A 281 1.13 -11.06 -22.03
C GLN A 281 0.06 -10.65 -21.01
N GLN A 282 -0.32 -11.57 -20.10
CA GLN A 282 -1.26 -11.27 -19.01
C GLN A 282 -0.72 -10.17 -18.09
N THR A 283 0.57 -10.24 -17.74
CA THR A 283 1.25 -9.25 -16.89
C THR A 283 1.24 -7.87 -17.51
N LEU A 284 1.49 -7.76 -18.81
CA LEU A 284 1.49 -6.47 -19.50
C LEU A 284 0.10 -5.88 -19.61
N LEU A 285 -0.91 -6.66 -20.00
CA LEU A 285 -2.31 -6.19 -20.03
C LEU A 285 -2.76 -5.69 -18.65
N LEU A 286 -2.42 -6.40 -17.57
CA LEU A 286 -2.67 -5.94 -16.21
C LEU A 286 -1.88 -4.67 -15.88
N SER A 287 -0.58 -4.62 -16.20
CA SER A 287 0.26 -3.44 -15.97
C SER A 287 -0.31 -2.17 -16.63
N ARG A 288 -0.79 -2.30 -17.88
CA ARG A 288 -1.42 -1.20 -18.61
C ARG A 288 -2.76 -0.79 -18.00
N THR A 289 -3.54 -1.77 -17.52
CA THR A 289 -4.80 -1.51 -16.81
C THR A 289 -4.59 -0.67 -15.54
N TYR A 290 -3.52 -0.90 -14.77
CA TYR A 290 -3.19 -0.03 -13.62
C TYR A 290 -2.92 1.42 -14.02
N GLN A 291 -2.18 1.61 -15.10
CA GLN A 291 -1.72 2.95 -15.50
C GLN A 291 -2.79 3.74 -16.24
N GLN A 292 -3.69 3.05 -16.95
CA GLN A 292 -4.62 3.68 -17.90
C GLN A 292 -6.09 3.47 -17.53
N GLY A 293 -6.38 2.61 -16.55
CA GLY A 293 -7.72 2.17 -16.20
C GLY A 293 -8.21 0.99 -17.04
N PRO A 294 -9.40 0.45 -16.71
CA PRO A 294 -10.03 -0.64 -17.45
C PRO A 294 -10.49 -0.21 -18.86
N GLY A 295 -10.69 -1.19 -19.74
CA GLY A 295 -11.18 -1.00 -21.10
C GLY A 295 -10.08 -0.78 -22.14
N MET A 296 -10.49 -0.50 -23.38
CA MET A 296 -9.59 -0.23 -24.50
C MET A 296 -9.41 1.28 -24.69
N PRO A 297 -8.20 1.83 -24.51
CA PRO A 297 -7.98 3.26 -24.60
C PRO A 297 -8.11 3.76 -26.04
N THR A 298 -8.71 4.93 -26.23
CA THR A 298 -8.93 5.54 -27.56
C THR A 298 -7.77 6.43 -28.01
N LYS A 299 -6.92 6.90 -27.09
CA LYS A 299 -5.77 7.76 -27.42
C LYS A 299 -4.75 6.96 -28.23
N LYS A 300 -4.38 7.46 -29.42
CA LYS A 300 -3.46 6.79 -30.36
C LYS A 300 -2.21 6.18 -29.71
N ILE A 301 -1.55 6.92 -28.82
CA ILE A 301 -0.33 6.48 -28.14
C ILE A 301 -0.55 5.24 -27.26
N SER A 302 -1.72 5.11 -26.62
CA SER A 302 -2.06 3.97 -25.77
C SER A 302 -2.73 2.85 -26.57
N LYS A 303 -3.55 3.21 -27.55
CA LYS A 303 -4.35 2.30 -28.37
C LYS A 303 -3.50 1.28 -29.12
N GLY A 304 -2.35 1.71 -29.67
CA GLY A 304 -1.50 0.86 -30.51
C GLY A 304 -1.08 -0.45 -29.85
N PHE A 305 -0.74 -0.44 -28.55
CA PHE A 305 -0.39 -1.66 -27.81
C PHE A 305 -1.58 -2.62 -27.73
N TYR A 306 -2.77 -2.13 -27.39
CA TYR A 306 -3.95 -2.97 -27.24
C TYR A 306 -4.42 -3.51 -28.59
N ASP A 307 -4.38 -2.70 -29.66
CA ASP A 307 -4.70 -3.17 -31.01
C ASP A 307 -3.79 -4.34 -31.41
N ALA A 308 -2.47 -4.19 -31.23
CA ALA A 308 -1.51 -5.24 -31.53
C ALA A 308 -1.71 -6.50 -30.67
N ALA A 309 -2.01 -6.33 -29.37
CA ALA A 309 -2.31 -7.44 -28.47
C ALA A 309 -3.60 -8.20 -28.84
N LEU A 310 -4.62 -7.49 -29.35
CA LEU A 310 -5.86 -8.09 -29.84
C LEU A 310 -5.66 -8.78 -31.19
N ASP A 311 -4.77 -8.24 -32.04
CA ASP A 311 -4.37 -8.87 -33.31
C ASP A 311 -3.44 -10.09 -33.09
N GLY A 312 -3.01 -10.36 -31.85
CA GLY A 312 -2.04 -11.42 -31.53
C GLY A 312 -0.60 -11.09 -31.95
N ASP A 313 -0.33 -9.87 -32.42
CA ASP A 313 0.97 -9.39 -32.87
C ASP A 313 1.77 -8.80 -31.69
N TRP A 314 2.34 -9.69 -30.88
CA TRP A 314 3.03 -9.32 -29.64
C TRP A 314 4.40 -8.65 -29.86
N ASP A 315 5.04 -8.88 -31.01
CA ASP A 315 6.23 -8.12 -31.41
C ASP A 315 5.88 -6.65 -31.65
N LYS A 316 4.83 -6.40 -32.44
CA LYS A 316 4.30 -5.04 -32.62
C LYS A 316 3.81 -4.44 -31.32
N ALA A 317 3.21 -5.24 -30.42
CA ALA A 317 2.80 -4.75 -29.10
C ALA A 317 4.03 -4.24 -28.29
N ALA A 318 5.15 -4.97 -28.33
CA ALA A 318 6.40 -4.52 -27.72
C ALA A 318 6.93 -3.22 -28.37
N ASP A 319 6.90 -3.12 -29.69
CA ASP A 319 7.31 -1.89 -30.41
C ASP A 319 6.44 -0.68 -30.04
N GLN A 320 5.14 -0.89 -29.83
CA GLN A 320 4.24 0.17 -29.38
C GLN A 320 4.58 0.62 -27.95
N LEU A 321 5.02 -0.28 -27.06
CA LEU A 321 5.48 0.09 -25.71
C LEU A 321 6.78 0.91 -25.75
N ASP A 322 7.72 0.58 -26.62
CA ASP A 322 8.93 1.40 -26.84
C ASP A 322 8.58 2.78 -27.40
N ALA A 323 7.68 2.84 -28.40
CA ALA A 323 7.22 4.11 -28.96
C ALA A 323 6.52 4.98 -27.90
N MET A 324 5.86 4.38 -26.91
CA MET A 324 5.32 5.09 -25.75
C MET A 324 6.44 5.65 -24.86
N ALA A 325 7.54 4.90 -24.66
CA ALA A 325 8.68 5.32 -23.84
C ALA A 325 9.33 6.59 -24.39
N ASP A 326 9.44 6.68 -25.72
CA ASP A 326 10.06 7.80 -26.43
C ASP A 326 9.23 9.08 -26.38
N LYS A 327 7.90 8.95 -26.33
CA LYS A 327 6.95 10.07 -26.41
C LYS A 327 6.45 10.53 -25.04
N ALA A 328 6.49 9.68 -24.02
CA ALA A 328 5.91 9.99 -22.71
C ALA A 328 6.99 10.33 -21.67
N GLY A 329 7.14 11.62 -21.36
CA GLY A 329 8.00 12.08 -20.27
C GLY A 329 7.68 11.53 -18.87
N PHE A 330 6.53 10.84 -18.70
CA PHE A 330 6.10 10.20 -17.44
C PHE A 330 6.29 8.67 -17.41
N ALA A 331 6.38 8.02 -18.58
CA ALA A 331 6.48 6.56 -18.70
C ALA A 331 7.88 6.07 -19.13
N LYS A 332 8.77 7.00 -19.47
CA LYS A 332 10.19 6.74 -19.78
C LYS A 332 10.84 5.98 -18.62
N GLY A 333 11.15 4.70 -18.83
CA GLY A 333 11.76 3.81 -17.83
C GLY A 333 10.85 2.70 -17.28
N ARG A 334 9.53 2.71 -17.57
CA ARG A 334 8.63 1.57 -17.30
C ARG A 334 8.23 0.84 -18.57
N THR A 335 7.81 1.56 -19.63
CA THR A 335 7.31 0.90 -20.85
C THR A 335 8.41 0.22 -21.66
N ASP A 336 9.65 0.71 -21.57
CA ASP A 336 10.86 0.04 -22.08
C ASP A 336 11.12 -1.29 -21.35
N LYS A 337 10.95 -1.32 -20.02
CA LYS A 337 11.07 -2.57 -19.23
C LYS A 337 9.94 -3.55 -19.53
N GLU A 338 8.72 -3.04 -19.73
CA GLU A 338 7.57 -3.84 -20.15
C GLU A 338 7.84 -4.46 -21.53
N ALA A 339 8.30 -3.67 -22.50
CA ALA A 339 8.65 -4.14 -23.84
C ALA A 339 9.78 -5.19 -23.83
N ALA A 340 10.86 -4.94 -23.08
CA ALA A 340 11.97 -5.87 -22.93
C ALA A 340 11.50 -7.21 -22.34
N TYR A 341 10.69 -7.18 -21.28
CA TYR A 341 10.15 -8.39 -20.66
C TYR A 341 9.27 -9.21 -21.61
N LEU A 342 8.43 -8.54 -22.42
CA LEU A 342 7.61 -9.24 -23.41
C LEU A 342 8.50 -9.94 -24.45
N ARG A 343 9.52 -9.27 -25.00
CA ARG A 343 10.45 -9.86 -25.97
C ARG A 343 11.27 -11.02 -25.39
N GLU A 344 11.78 -10.88 -24.16
CA GLU A 344 12.49 -11.94 -23.46
C GLU A 344 11.62 -13.20 -23.34
N SER A 345 10.36 -13.06 -22.93
CA SER A 345 9.44 -14.18 -22.78
C SER A 345 9.09 -14.89 -24.09
N MET A 346 9.04 -14.16 -25.20
CA MET A 346 8.76 -14.73 -26.52
C MET A 346 9.96 -15.53 -27.05
N ASN A 347 11.18 -15.09 -26.76
CA ASN A 347 12.41 -15.82 -27.13
C ASN A 347 12.62 -17.10 -26.31
N GLU A 348 12.19 -17.11 -25.05
CA GLU A 348 12.25 -18.30 -24.18
C GLU A 348 11.26 -19.39 -24.60
N GLY A 349 10.08 -19.02 -25.12
CA GLY A 349 9.08 -19.97 -25.62
C GLY A 349 9.39 -20.60 -26.99
N GLN A 350 10.45 -20.16 -27.66
CA GLN A 350 10.91 -20.68 -28.95
C GLN A 350 12.08 -21.68 -28.85
N ARG A 351 12.59 -21.93 -27.63
CA ARG A 351 13.67 -22.90 -27.35
C ARG A 351 13.13 -24.20 -26.78
#